data_AF-A0A968RNK7-F1
#
_entry.id   AF-A0A968RNK7-F1
#
_cell.length_a   1.000
_cell.length_b   1.000
_cell.length_c   1.000
_cell.angle_alpha   90.00
_cell.angle_beta   90.00
_cell.angle_gamma   90.00
#
_symmetry.space_group_name_H-M   'P 1'
#
loop_
_entity.id
_entity.type
_entity.pdbx_description
1 polymer ?
#
loop_
_entity_poly.entity_id
_entity_poly.type
_entity_poly.pdbx_seq_one_letter_code
_entity_poly.pdbx_strand_id
1 'polypeptide(L)'
;MRKKHFLYTALLHRYKLHMPASILKQIIGGDWEDFTNNVIKVEGKGILIQENVKSSGTDPDIYFRTKHPIIADELINKLVPNKDKQYRLYEKIIHSIDVGARNSYLMINLLKSFIRNNDYSKSKIEKLYDEGYRRFSDDPYYILNYTINLQTRDNESDLKKALDLLIYAESLLDYRNHRFIHRRAIINFELAKYYYKEESQLNYTYTYLNEAESLFVNKQILDPFSVYSYDGYIQMLIWQLEKN
;
A
#
# COMPACT_ATOMS: atom_id res chain seq x y z
N MET A 1 -10.84 -29.03 -0.85
CA MET A 1 -9.55 -28.34 -1.11
C MET A 1 -9.54 -27.50 -2.39
N ARG A 2 -9.74 -28.05 -3.60
CA ARG A 2 -9.50 -27.34 -4.89
C ARG A 2 -10.25 -26.01 -5.09
N LYS A 3 -11.50 -25.91 -4.61
CA LYS A 3 -12.31 -24.67 -4.72
C LYS A 3 -11.68 -23.45 -4.02
N LYS A 4 -10.93 -23.65 -2.92
CA LYS A 4 -10.30 -22.55 -2.16
C LYS A 4 -9.13 -21.93 -2.93
N HIS A 5 -8.25 -22.74 -3.53
CA HIS A 5 -7.11 -22.27 -4.34
C HIS A 5 -7.55 -21.32 -5.45
N PHE A 6 -8.59 -21.75 -6.18
CA PHE A 6 -9.13 -20.97 -7.28
C PHE A 6 -9.81 -19.69 -6.82
N LEU A 7 -10.55 -19.75 -5.71
CA LEU A 7 -11.19 -18.58 -5.11
C LEU A 7 -10.16 -17.50 -4.75
N TYR A 8 -9.12 -17.85 -4.00
CA TYR A 8 -8.09 -16.88 -3.59
C TYR A 8 -7.26 -16.35 -4.76
N THR A 9 -7.00 -17.20 -5.76
CA THR A 9 -6.36 -16.72 -6.99
C THR A 9 -7.24 -15.74 -7.76
N ALA A 10 -8.55 -16.03 -7.88
CA ALA A 10 -9.49 -15.14 -8.55
C ALA A 10 -9.67 -13.80 -7.82
N LEU A 11 -9.62 -13.79 -6.48
CA LEU A 11 -9.68 -12.57 -5.68
C LEU A 11 -8.58 -11.56 -6.04
N LEU A 12 -7.35 -12.01 -6.27
CA LEU A 12 -6.27 -11.12 -6.72
C LEU A 12 -6.34 -10.85 -8.23
N HIS A 13 -6.59 -11.89 -9.03
CA HIS A 13 -6.49 -11.78 -10.48
C HIS A 13 -7.58 -10.89 -11.11
N ARG A 14 -8.73 -10.70 -10.45
CA ARG A 14 -9.73 -9.70 -10.88
C ARG A 14 -9.15 -8.28 -10.95
N TYR A 15 -8.10 -7.99 -10.17
CA TYR A 15 -7.36 -6.73 -10.19
C TYR A 15 -6.05 -6.81 -11.00
N LYS A 16 -5.89 -7.86 -11.82
CA LYS A 16 -4.65 -8.14 -12.58
C LYS A 16 -3.44 -8.39 -11.67
N LEU A 17 -3.68 -8.85 -10.44
CA LEU A 17 -2.63 -9.25 -9.50
C LEU A 17 -2.51 -10.77 -9.48
N HIS A 18 -1.29 -11.26 -9.56
CA HIS A 18 -1.04 -12.70 -9.50
C HIS A 18 -0.93 -13.17 -8.05
N MET A 19 -1.41 -14.39 -7.78
CA MET A 19 -1.37 -15.00 -6.45
C MET A 19 -0.04 -15.76 -6.27
N PRO A 20 0.83 -15.36 -5.34
CA PRO A 20 2.04 -16.12 -5.03
C PRO A 20 1.69 -17.47 -4.41
N ALA A 21 2.42 -18.53 -4.78
CA ALA A 21 2.19 -19.88 -4.27
C ALA A 21 2.44 -19.95 -2.76
N SER A 22 3.46 -19.23 -2.27
CA SER A 22 3.76 -19.09 -0.84
C SER A 22 2.53 -18.62 -0.05
N ILE A 23 1.95 -17.47 -0.42
CA ILE A 23 0.75 -16.90 0.20
C ILE A 23 -0.43 -17.89 0.08
N LEU A 24 -0.65 -18.46 -1.10
CA LEU A 24 -1.75 -19.38 -1.33
C LEU A 24 -1.67 -20.61 -0.42
N LYS A 25 -0.46 -21.15 -0.25
CA LYS A 25 -0.16 -22.26 0.65
C LYS A 25 -0.43 -21.89 2.10
N GLN A 26 0.00 -20.71 2.54
CA GLN A 26 -0.26 -20.23 3.91
C GLN A 26 -1.76 -20.08 4.20
N ILE A 27 -2.53 -19.52 3.27
CA ILE A 27 -3.98 -19.31 3.44
C ILE A 27 -4.72 -20.64 3.58
N ILE A 28 -4.30 -21.64 2.81
CA ILE A 28 -5.02 -22.92 2.70
C ILE A 28 -4.57 -23.92 3.77
N GLY A 29 -3.34 -23.79 4.25
CA GLY A 29 -2.72 -24.69 5.21
C GLY A 29 -2.22 -25.99 4.56
N GLY A 30 -1.47 -26.76 5.34
CA GLY A 30 -0.77 -27.98 4.90
C GLY A 30 0.74 -27.79 4.83
N ASP A 31 1.47 -28.86 4.53
CA ASP A 31 2.90 -28.80 4.22
C ASP A 31 3.13 -28.52 2.72
N TRP A 32 4.40 -28.33 2.36
CA TRP A 32 4.77 -28.04 0.97
C TRP A 32 4.64 -29.26 0.06
N GLU A 33 4.76 -30.47 0.59
CA GLU A 33 4.66 -31.70 -0.20
C GLU A 33 3.22 -31.92 -0.65
N ASP A 34 2.28 -31.81 0.28
CA ASP A 34 0.85 -31.85 0.03
C ASP A 34 0.43 -30.74 -0.93
N PHE A 35 0.91 -29.51 -0.72
CA PHE A 35 0.58 -28.40 -1.62
C PHE A 35 1.11 -28.65 -3.04
N THR A 36 2.34 -29.14 -3.16
CA THR A 36 2.94 -29.44 -4.45
C THR A 36 2.18 -30.54 -5.17
N ASN A 37 1.87 -31.64 -4.48
CA ASN A 37 1.21 -32.80 -5.06
C ASN A 37 -0.27 -32.56 -5.37
N ASN A 38 -0.95 -31.64 -4.66
CA ASN A 38 -2.39 -31.41 -4.85
C ASN A 38 -2.73 -30.14 -5.64
N VAL A 39 -1.79 -29.21 -5.80
CA VAL A 39 -2.02 -27.87 -6.38
C VAL A 39 -1.06 -27.59 -7.53
N ILE A 40 0.25 -27.72 -7.30
CA ILE A 40 1.26 -27.38 -8.31
C ILE A 40 1.27 -28.43 -9.42
N LYS A 41 1.48 -29.71 -9.09
CA LYS A 41 1.60 -30.81 -10.06
C LYS A 41 0.28 -31.23 -10.70
N VAL A 42 -0.84 -30.97 -10.03
CA VAL A 42 -2.17 -31.42 -10.48
C VAL A 42 -2.75 -30.53 -11.59
N GLU A 43 -2.06 -29.44 -11.95
CA GLU A 43 -2.35 -28.53 -13.06
C GLU A 43 -3.81 -28.59 -13.53
N GLY A 44 -4.68 -27.96 -12.74
CA GLY A 44 -6.12 -28.15 -12.84
C GLY A 44 -6.71 -27.61 -14.14
N LYS A 45 -6.65 -28.40 -15.23
CA LYS A 45 -7.49 -28.26 -16.44
C LYS A 45 -7.47 -26.87 -17.11
N GLY A 46 -6.33 -26.16 -17.06
CA GLY A 46 -6.16 -24.85 -17.70
C GLY A 46 -6.88 -23.68 -16.99
N ILE A 47 -7.28 -23.84 -15.73
CA ILE A 47 -8.00 -22.80 -14.97
C ILE A 47 -7.06 -21.94 -14.12
N LEU A 48 -5.97 -22.53 -13.62
CA LEU A 48 -4.85 -21.83 -12.98
C LEU A 48 -3.65 -21.92 -13.92
N ILE A 49 -3.11 -20.77 -14.33
CA ILE A 49 -1.91 -20.70 -15.16
C ILE A 49 -0.75 -20.34 -14.24
N GLN A 50 0.27 -21.20 -14.22
CA GLN A 50 1.52 -20.96 -13.51
C GLN A 50 2.40 -20.06 -14.37
N GLU A 51 2.87 -18.97 -13.78
CA GLU A 51 3.85 -18.11 -14.42
C GLU A 51 5.13 -18.08 -13.59
N ASN A 52 6.24 -18.44 -14.25
CA ASN A 52 7.57 -18.20 -13.72
C ASN A 52 7.92 -16.75 -13.99
N VAL A 53 7.83 -15.91 -12.97
CA VAL A 53 8.31 -14.54 -13.06
C VAL A 53 9.84 -14.60 -12.91
N LYS A 54 10.59 -14.10 -13.92
CA LYS A 54 12.05 -14.00 -13.83
C LYS A 54 12.40 -13.18 -12.59
N SER A 55 12.97 -13.81 -11.57
CA SER A 55 13.27 -13.15 -10.31
C SER A 55 14.53 -12.30 -10.42
N SER A 56 14.40 -10.98 -10.44
CA SER A 56 15.44 -10.10 -9.92
C SER A 56 15.22 -9.98 -8.41
N GLY A 57 15.97 -10.73 -7.60
CA GLY A 57 15.89 -10.72 -6.12
C GLY A 57 15.69 -12.09 -5.45
N THR A 58 15.79 -12.12 -4.12
CA THR A 58 16.05 -13.27 -3.24
C THR A 58 14.93 -14.30 -3.06
N ASP A 59 13.68 -14.03 -3.46
CA ASP A 59 12.60 -15.01 -3.28
C ASP A 59 11.92 -15.38 -4.61
N PRO A 60 12.45 -16.35 -5.37
CA PRO A 60 11.72 -16.91 -6.51
C PRO A 60 10.43 -17.59 -6.00
N ASP A 61 9.28 -17.19 -6.54
CA ASP A 61 7.98 -17.79 -6.24
C ASP A 61 7.27 -18.18 -7.54
N ILE A 62 6.37 -19.14 -7.45
CA ILE A 62 5.48 -19.54 -8.53
C ILE A 62 4.21 -18.70 -8.39
N TYR A 63 3.77 -18.10 -9.48
CA TYR A 63 2.57 -17.25 -9.47
C TYR A 63 1.41 -17.94 -10.15
N PHE A 64 0.24 -17.84 -9.54
CA PHE A 64 -1.02 -18.35 -10.07
C PHE A 64 -1.89 -17.19 -10.58
N ARG A 65 -2.51 -17.40 -11.73
CA ARG A 65 -3.59 -16.55 -12.25
C ARG A 65 -4.71 -17.37 -12.87
N THR A 66 -5.87 -16.75 -13.07
CA THR A 66 -6.93 -17.35 -13.89
C THR A 66 -6.70 -17.07 -15.38
N LYS A 67 -7.52 -17.62 -16.28
CA LYS A 67 -7.42 -17.36 -17.72
C LYS A 67 -7.49 -15.87 -18.09
N HIS A 68 -8.39 -15.12 -17.45
CA HIS A 68 -8.58 -13.70 -17.69
C HIS A 68 -9.17 -13.00 -16.45
N PRO A 69 -8.79 -11.74 -16.13
CA PRO A 69 -9.33 -10.98 -15.00
C PRO A 69 -10.86 -10.89 -14.98
N ILE A 70 -11.50 -10.70 -16.13
CA ILE A 70 -12.98 -10.67 -16.25
C ILE A 70 -13.61 -11.98 -15.77
N ILE A 71 -13.01 -13.13 -16.12
CA ILE A 71 -13.50 -14.44 -15.68
C ILE A 71 -13.34 -14.58 -14.15
N ALA A 72 -12.24 -14.05 -13.60
CA ALA A 72 -12.06 -14.01 -12.15
C ALA A 72 -13.14 -13.16 -11.48
N ASP A 73 -13.45 -11.98 -12.03
CA ASP A 73 -14.45 -11.07 -11.48
C ASP A 73 -15.85 -11.71 -11.45
N GLU A 74 -16.31 -12.21 -12.59
CA GLU A 74 -17.59 -12.93 -12.74
C GLU A 74 -17.70 -14.10 -11.76
N LEU A 75 -16.62 -14.86 -11.63
CA LEU A 75 -16.59 -15.97 -10.69
C LEU A 75 -16.71 -15.52 -9.23
N ILE A 76 -15.98 -14.47 -8.82
CA ILE A 76 -16.08 -13.95 -7.45
C ILE A 76 -17.49 -13.45 -7.17
N ASN A 77 -18.09 -12.71 -8.10
CA ASN A 77 -19.45 -12.20 -7.95
C ASN A 77 -20.47 -13.34 -7.88
N LYS A 78 -20.24 -14.46 -8.57
CA LYS A 78 -21.08 -15.66 -8.49
C LYS A 78 -20.88 -16.49 -7.22
N LEU A 79 -19.64 -16.73 -6.80
CA LEU A 79 -19.32 -17.62 -5.67
C LEU A 79 -19.43 -16.93 -4.32
N VAL A 80 -19.11 -15.63 -4.25
CA VAL A 80 -19.09 -14.82 -3.03
C VAL A 80 -19.74 -13.45 -3.33
N PRO A 81 -21.05 -13.39 -3.61
CA PRO A 81 -21.71 -12.14 -4.02
C PRO A 81 -21.68 -11.05 -2.94
N ASN A 82 -21.66 -11.44 -1.67
CA ASN A 82 -21.65 -10.50 -0.56
C ASN A 82 -20.27 -9.84 -0.39
N LYS A 83 -20.22 -8.51 -0.51
CA LYS A 83 -18.98 -7.71 -0.40
C LYS A 83 -18.30 -7.81 0.97
N ASP A 84 -19.04 -7.97 2.07
CA ASP A 84 -18.44 -8.19 3.40
C ASP A 84 -17.72 -9.54 3.50
N LYS A 85 -18.29 -10.58 2.89
CA LYS A 85 -17.63 -11.88 2.78
C LYS A 85 -16.37 -11.78 1.92
N GLN A 86 -16.42 -11.06 0.80
CA GLN A 86 -15.22 -10.78 -0.01
C GLN A 86 -14.15 -10.04 0.82
N TYR A 87 -14.55 -9.02 1.57
CA TYR A 87 -13.67 -8.24 2.45
C TYR A 87 -12.95 -9.12 3.48
N ARG A 88 -13.67 -10.03 4.15
CA ARG A 88 -13.06 -10.98 5.10
C ARG A 88 -12.06 -11.93 4.44
N LEU A 89 -12.25 -12.28 3.17
CA LEU A 89 -11.29 -13.08 2.42
C LEU A 89 -10.02 -12.29 2.13
N TYR A 90 -10.14 -10.98 1.84
CA TYR A 90 -8.96 -10.10 1.72
C TYR A 90 -8.25 -9.92 3.05
N GLU A 91 -8.95 -9.69 4.17
CA GLU A 91 -8.32 -9.67 5.50
C GLU A 91 -7.47 -10.92 5.73
N LYS A 92 -8.00 -12.10 5.38
CA LYS A 92 -7.24 -13.35 5.48
C LYS A 92 -5.98 -13.37 4.59
N ILE A 93 -6.03 -12.80 3.38
CA ILE A 93 -4.83 -12.66 2.53
C ILE A 93 -3.79 -11.78 3.23
N ILE A 94 -4.20 -10.62 3.77
CA ILE A 94 -3.30 -9.70 4.49
C ILE A 94 -2.68 -10.37 5.72
N HIS A 95 -3.45 -11.17 6.45
CA HIS A 95 -2.95 -11.86 7.64
C HIS A 95 -2.03 -13.03 7.33
N SER A 96 -2.05 -13.58 6.11
CA SER A 96 -1.29 -14.75 5.69
C SER A 96 -0.13 -14.40 4.75
N ILE A 97 0.33 -13.15 4.78
CA ILE A 97 1.42 -12.69 3.92
C ILE A 97 2.72 -12.64 4.73
N ASP A 98 3.78 -13.20 4.15
CA ASP A 98 5.12 -13.06 4.69
C ASP A 98 5.69 -11.67 4.41
N VAL A 99 6.57 -11.22 5.31
CA VAL A 99 7.30 -9.97 5.15
C VAL A 99 8.25 -10.08 3.96
N GLY A 100 8.31 -9.03 3.14
CA GLY A 100 9.21 -8.95 2.00
C GLY A 100 8.77 -7.92 0.97
N ALA A 101 9.73 -7.32 0.27
CA ALA A 101 9.49 -6.21 -0.65
C ALA A 101 8.46 -6.53 -1.76
N ARG A 102 8.49 -7.77 -2.30
CA ARG A 102 7.50 -8.21 -3.31
C ARG A 102 6.09 -8.29 -2.76
N ASN A 103 5.96 -8.81 -1.54
CA ASN A 103 4.68 -8.97 -0.86
C ASN A 103 4.12 -7.61 -0.42
N SER A 104 4.98 -6.71 0.04
CA SER A 104 4.64 -5.30 0.25
C SER A 104 4.10 -4.65 -1.04
N TYR A 105 4.80 -4.84 -2.16
CA TYR A 105 4.36 -4.35 -3.47
C TYR A 105 3.00 -4.91 -3.90
N LEU A 106 2.78 -6.21 -3.73
CA LEU A 106 1.48 -6.85 -4.00
C LEU A 106 0.37 -6.24 -3.14
N MET A 107 0.62 -6.07 -1.84
CA MET A 107 -0.35 -5.54 -0.90
C MET A 107 -0.76 -4.10 -1.25
N ILE A 108 0.22 -3.24 -1.49
CA ILE A 108 -0.04 -1.85 -1.88
C ILE A 108 -0.84 -1.77 -3.18
N ASN A 109 -0.54 -2.60 -4.17
CA ASN A 109 -1.29 -2.59 -5.43
C ASN A 109 -2.71 -3.12 -5.28
N LEU A 110 -2.93 -4.08 -4.37
CA LEU A 110 -4.27 -4.55 -4.02
C LEU A 110 -5.09 -3.41 -3.39
N LEU A 111 -4.53 -2.75 -2.37
CA LEU A 111 -5.20 -1.63 -1.69
C LEU A 111 -5.49 -0.46 -2.64
N LYS A 112 -4.53 -0.10 -3.50
CA LYS A 112 -4.73 0.92 -4.55
C LYS A 112 -5.82 0.52 -5.55
N SER A 113 -5.93 -0.78 -5.87
CA SER A 113 -6.98 -1.26 -6.77
C SER A 113 -8.37 -1.13 -6.15
N PHE A 114 -8.53 -1.37 -4.84
CA PHE A 114 -9.79 -1.11 -4.15
C PHE A 114 -10.21 0.35 -4.20
N ILE A 115 -9.26 1.27 -4.04
CA ILE A 115 -9.51 2.72 -4.13
C ILE A 115 -9.93 3.08 -5.56
N ARG A 116 -9.15 2.69 -6.57
CA ARG A 116 -9.42 3.02 -7.98
C ARG A 116 -10.80 2.50 -8.46
N ASN A 117 -11.23 1.35 -7.94
CA ASN A 117 -12.47 0.71 -8.35
C ASN A 117 -13.65 1.03 -7.41
N ASN A 118 -13.45 1.83 -6.35
CA ASN A 118 -14.47 2.12 -5.33
C ASN A 118 -15.12 0.85 -4.74
N ASP A 119 -14.33 -0.21 -4.51
CA ASP A 119 -14.86 -1.53 -4.13
C ASP A 119 -15.33 -1.61 -2.67
N TYR A 120 -14.75 -0.76 -1.81
CA TYR A 120 -14.97 -0.74 -0.38
C TYR A 120 -15.04 0.69 0.15
N SER A 121 -15.71 0.88 1.29
CA SER A 121 -15.74 2.17 1.96
C SER A 121 -14.35 2.58 2.43
N LYS A 122 -14.13 3.90 2.55
CA LYS A 122 -12.87 4.49 3.04
C LYS A 122 -12.39 3.84 4.35
N SER A 123 -13.28 3.73 5.34
CA SER A 123 -12.99 3.09 6.64
C SER A 123 -12.52 1.63 6.53
N LYS A 124 -13.07 0.85 5.60
CA LYS A 124 -12.61 -0.53 5.37
C LYS A 124 -11.22 -0.57 4.77
N ILE A 125 -10.93 0.31 3.82
CA ILE A 125 -9.61 0.39 3.19
C ILE A 125 -8.57 0.84 4.21
N GLU A 126 -8.88 1.84 5.04
CA GLU A 126 -8.04 2.29 6.16
C GLU A 126 -7.72 1.15 7.12
N LYS A 127 -8.72 0.35 7.50
CA LYS A 127 -8.51 -0.83 8.35
C LYS A 127 -7.55 -1.84 7.69
N LEU A 128 -7.69 -2.10 6.40
CA LEU A 128 -6.77 -3.00 5.70
C LEU A 128 -5.34 -2.46 5.63
N TYR A 129 -5.17 -1.13 5.48
CA TYR A 129 -3.87 -0.48 5.60
C TYR A 129 -3.26 -0.67 6.99
N ASP A 130 -4.06 -0.52 8.05
CA ASP A 130 -3.61 -0.72 9.44
C ASP A 130 -3.21 -2.19 9.69
N GLU A 131 -3.98 -3.15 9.19
CA GLU A 131 -3.64 -4.58 9.30
C GLU A 131 -2.35 -4.92 8.53
N GLY A 132 -2.16 -4.36 7.32
CA GLY A 132 -0.93 -4.58 6.57
C GLY A 132 0.28 -3.91 7.22
N TYR A 133 0.11 -2.75 7.87
CA TYR A 133 1.19 -2.09 8.61
C TYR A 133 1.73 -2.96 9.75
N ARG A 134 0.87 -3.71 10.44
CA ARG A 134 1.31 -4.67 11.47
C ARG A 134 2.24 -5.78 10.94
N ARG A 135 2.24 -6.01 9.63
CA ARG A 135 3.11 -7.00 8.96
C ARG A 135 4.34 -6.35 8.33
N PHE A 136 4.17 -5.19 7.73
CA PHE A 136 5.19 -4.50 6.93
C PHE A 136 5.72 -3.23 7.62
N SER A 137 5.79 -3.23 8.95
CA SER A 137 6.18 -2.07 9.75
C SER A 137 7.62 -1.60 9.50
N ASP A 138 8.46 -2.47 8.94
CA ASP A 138 9.87 -2.21 8.63
C ASP A 138 10.15 -2.19 7.12
N ASP A 139 9.10 -2.19 6.28
CA ASP A 139 9.25 -2.08 4.82
C ASP A 139 9.04 -0.61 4.40
N PRO A 140 10.09 0.12 3.97
CA PRO A 140 9.97 1.54 3.65
C PRO A 140 8.95 1.81 2.55
N TYR A 141 8.82 0.92 1.56
CA TYR A 141 7.86 1.09 0.48
C TYR A 141 6.41 1.00 0.99
N TYR A 142 6.11 0.06 1.89
CA TYR A 142 4.80 -0.05 2.52
C TYR A 142 4.51 1.20 3.35
N ILE A 143 5.45 1.59 4.22
CA ILE A 143 5.32 2.73 5.12
C ILE A 143 5.03 4.01 4.32
N LEU A 144 5.78 4.26 3.25
CA LEU A 144 5.58 5.42 2.38
C LEU A 144 4.16 5.50 1.80
N ASN A 145 3.52 4.36 1.50
CA ASN A 145 2.15 4.34 0.99
C ASN A 145 1.13 4.41 2.13
N TYR A 146 1.42 3.80 3.28
CA TYR A 146 0.59 3.87 4.47
C TYR A 146 0.47 5.30 5.00
N THR A 147 1.55 6.08 4.97
CA THR A 147 1.55 7.49 5.39
C THR A 147 0.67 8.37 4.48
N ILE A 148 0.52 8.01 3.20
CA ILE A 148 -0.46 8.65 2.30
C ILE A 148 -1.88 8.36 2.80
N ASN A 149 -2.16 7.11 3.15
CA ASN A 149 -3.46 6.75 3.70
C ASN A 149 -3.73 7.50 5.01
N LEU A 150 -2.76 7.57 5.92
CA LEU A 150 -2.88 8.36 7.16
C LEU A 150 -3.15 9.83 6.87
N GLN A 151 -2.43 10.45 5.93
CA GLN A 151 -2.69 11.83 5.51
C GLN A 151 -4.14 12.04 5.06
N THR A 152 -4.70 11.10 4.27
CA THR A 152 -6.08 11.23 3.77
C THR A 152 -7.14 11.10 4.86
N ARG A 153 -6.79 10.70 6.09
CA ARG A 153 -7.70 10.65 7.24
C ARG A 153 -7.97 12.02 7.86
N ASP A 154 -7.16 13.03 7.49
CA ASP A 154 -7.38 14.45 7.77
C ASP A 154 -7.60 14.76 9.26
N ASN A 155 -6.72 14.23 10.11
CA ASN A 155 -6.67 14.58 11.53
C ASN A 155 -5.22 14.65 12.02
N GLU A 156 -5.00 15.47 13.05
CA GLU A 156 -3.68 15.76 13.61
C GLU A 156 -2.93 14.50 14.07
N SER A 157 -3.63 13.58 14.74
CA SER A 157 -3.04 12.36 15.28
C SER A 157 -2.46 11.48 14.19
N ASP A 158 -3.22 11.25 13.11
CA ASP A 158 -2.75 10.47 11.96
C ASP A 158 -1.65 11.19 11.18
N LEU A 159 -1.67 12.53 11.09
CA LEU A 159 -0.58 13.31 10.48
C LEU A 159 0.72 13.20 11.26
N LYS A 160 0.67 13.32 12.59
CA LYS A 160 1.85 13.14 13.48
C LYS A 160 2.41 11.73 13.34
N LYS A 161 1.53 10.72 13.42
CA LYS A 161 1.91 9.32 13.18
C LYS A 161 2.56 9.15 11.81
N ALA A 162 2.02 9.75 10.76
CA ALA A 162 2.59 9.68 9.42
C ALA A 162 4.01 10.28 9.37
N LEU A 163 4.23 11.42 10.04
CA LEU A 163 5.54 12.06 10.11
C LEU A 163 6.58 11.17 10.81
N ASP A 164 6.25 10.63 11.99
CA ASP A 164 7.14 9.75 12.75
C ASP A 164 7.53 8.50 11.94
N LEU A 165 6.55 7.89 11.26
CA LEU A 165 6.79 6.73 10.42
C LEU A 165 7.67 7.03 9.21
N LEU A 166 7.55 8.22 8.61
CA LEU A 166 8.42 8.63 7.50
C LEU A 166 9.86 8.81 7.96
N ILE A 167 10.08 9.40 9.14
CA ILE A 167 11.42 9.57 9.71
C ILE A 167 12.04 8.21 10.02
N TYR A 168 11.27 7.32 10.66
CA TYR A 168 11.71 5.95 10.92
C TYR A 168 12.07 5.21 9.63
N ALA A 169 11.17 5.18 8.66
CA ALA A 169 11.38 4.46 7.40
C ALA A 169 12.55 5.03 6.58
N GLU A 170 12.77 6.34 6.61
CA GLU A 170 13.93 6.97 5.96
C GLU A 170 15.25 6.54 6.64
N SER A 171 15.25 6.31 7.96
CA SER A 171 16.43 5.81 8.69
C SER A 171 16.82 4.37 8.33
N LEU A 172 15.91 3.61 7.71
CA LEU A 172 16.17 2.25 7.20
C LEU A 172 16.83 2.25 5.81
N LEU A 173 16.97 3.42 5.17
CA LEU A 173 17.53 3.55 3.83
C LEU A 173 19.00 3.99 3.88
N ASP A 174 19.82 3.42 3.01
CA ASP A 174 21.25 3.80 2.88
C ASP A 174 21.46 5.16 2.21
N TYR A 175 20.40 5.77 1.67
CA TYR A 175 20.47 7.01 0.91
C TYR A 175 19.24 7.88 1.13
N ARG A 176 19.42 9.19 0.95
CA ARG A 176 18.32 10.16 1.01
C ARG A 176 17.35 9.93 -0.14
N ASN A 177 16.09 9.67 0.19
CA ASN A 177 15.08 9.36 -0.81
C ASN A 177 14.16 10.55 -1.05
N HIS A 178 14.19 11.09 -2.26
CA HIS A 178 13.38 12.25 -2.67
C HIS A 178 11.87 12.05 -2.41
N ARG A 179 11.34 10.82 -2.44
CA ARG A 179 9.91 10.56 -2.17
C ARG A 179 9.55 10.71 -0.70
N PHE A 180 10.44 10.30 0.20
CA PHE A 180 10.26 10.46 1.64
C PHE A 180 10.34 11.93 2.04
N ILE A 181 11.35 12.64 1.53
CA ILE A 181 11.53 14.08 1.75
C ILE A 181 10.29 14.86 1.29
N HIS A 182 9.79 14.58 0.09
CA HIS A 182 8.58 15.23 -0.41
C HIS A 182 7.37 14.91 0.48
N ARG A 183 7.17 13.65 0.87
CA ARG A 183 6.03 13.30 1.72
C ARG A 183 6.13 13.98 3.10
N ARG A 184 7.32 14.03 3.70
CA ARG A 184 7.54 14.76 4.96
C ARG A 184 7.21 16.25 4.80
N ALA A 185 7.62 16.88 3.70
CA ALA A 185 7.31 18.29 3.42
C ALA A 185 5.79 18.53 3.40
N ILE A 186 5.06 17.66 2.69
CA ILE A 186 3.59 17.72 2.61
C ILE A 186 2.95 17.54 3.99
N ILE A 187 3.38 16.55 4.79
CA ILE A 187 2.81 16.30 6.13
C ILE A 187 3.08 17.48 7.08
N ASN A 188 4.30 18.03 7.07
CA ASN A 188 4.62 19.22 7.85
C ASN A 188 3.72 20.40 7.44
N PHE A 189 3.52 20.61 6.13
CA PHE A 189 2.62 21.66 5.66
C PHE A 189 1.16 21.44 6.08
N GLU A 190 0.65 20.20 6.05
CA GLU A 190 -0.69 19.88 6.58
C GLU A 190 -0.81 20.17 8.09
N LEU A 191 0.22 19.80 8.87
CA LEU A 191 0.27 20.11 10.30
C LEU A 191 0.30 21.62 10.56
N ALA A 192 1.06 22.39 9.79
CA ALA A 192 1.06 23.86 9.89
C ALA A 192 -0.35 24.44 9.65
N LYS A 193 -1.07 23.95 8.64
CA LYS A 193 -2.47 24.36 8.37
C LYS A 193 -3.43 23.96 9.49
N TYR A 194 -3.18 22.85 10.17
CA TYR A 194 -3.97 22.41 11.31
C TYR A 194 -3.78 23.37 12.50
N TYR A 195 -2.53 23.59 12.91
CA TYR A 195 -2.19 24.47 14.02
C TYR A 195 -2.58 25.93 13.77
N TYR A 196 -2.48 26.42 12.54
CA TYR A 196 -2.91 27.78 12.20
C TYR A 196 -4.38 28.06 12.57
N LYS A 197 -5.24 27.03 12.56
CA LYS A 197 -6.66 27.17 12.92
C LYS A 197 -6.90 27.15 14.42
N GLU A 198 -6.01 26.53 15.19
CA GLU A 198 -6.20 26.26 16.63
C GLU A 198 -5.42 27.24 17.52
N GLU A 199 -4.34 27.82 17.01
CA GLU A 199 -3.39 28.58 17.81
C GLU A 199 -3.66 30.08 17.79
N SER A 200 -3.57 30.69 18.98
CA SER A 200 -3.56 32.16 19.13
C SER A 200 -2.17 32.77 18.90
N GLN A 201 -1.12 31.99 19.10
CA GLN A 201 0.26 32.33 18.80
C GLN A 201 0.83 31.27 17.86
N LEU A 202 1.30 31.69 16.68
CA LEU A 202 1.64 30.82 15.56
C LEU A 202 2.97 30.04 15.72
N ASN A 203 3.32 29.63 16.94
CA ASN A 203 4.61 29.00 17.23
C ASN A 203 4.77 27.65 16.51
N TYR A 204 3.79 26.75 16.64
CA TYR A 204 3.88 25.45 15.98
C TYR A 204 3.61 25.59 14.49
N THR A 205 2.68 26.46 14.11
CA THR A 205 2.44 26.82 12.70
C THR A 205 3.75 27.15 11.98
N TYR A 206 4.54 28.10 12.50
CA TYR A 206 5.82 28.47 11.87
C TYR A 206 6.88 27.37 11.98
N THR A 207 6.89 26.59 13.06
CA THR A 207 7.81 25.46 13.20
C THR A 207 7.63 24.44 12.07
N TYR A 208 6.39 24.00 11.84
CA TYR A 208 6.07 23.04 10.79
C TYR A 208 6.22 23.65 9.39
N LEU A 209 5.91 24.93 9.22
CA LEU A 209 6.04 25.62 7.94
C LEU A 209 7.51 25.75 7.51
N ASN A 210 8.40 26.12 8.44
CA ASN A 210 9.83 26.22 8.17
C ASN A 210 10.46 24.86 7.83
N GLU A 211 10.04 23.79 8.53
CA GLU A 211 10.47 22.43 8.20
C GLU A 211 9.96 21.99 6.81
N ALA A 212 8.69 22.28 6.50
CA ALA A 212 8.12 21.99 5.18
C ALA A 212 8.89 22.70 4.07
N GLU A 213 9.19 23.99 4.24
CA GLU A 213 9.98 24.78 3.29
C GLU A 213 11.36 24.18 3.05
N SER A 214 12.11 23.90 4.12
CA SER A 214 13.43 23.27 4.04
C SER A 214 13.38 21.96 3.25
N LEU A 215 12.38 21.11 3.52
CA LEU A 215 12.21 19.83 2.83
C LEU A 215 11.82 20.00 1.36
N PHE A 216 10.98 20.98 1.02
CA PHE A 216 10.64 21.27 -0.39
C PHE A 216 11.85 21.75 -1.18
N VAL A 217 12.68 22.64 -0.62
CA VAL A 217 13.92 23.08 -1.24
C VAL A 217 14.87 21.90 -1.45
N ASN A 218 15.05 21.06 -0.44
CA ASN A 218 15.85 19.83 -0.55
C ASN A 218 15.31 18.88 -1.63
N LYS A 219 13.98 18.76 -1.76
CA LYS A 219 13.34 17.94 -2.80
C LYS A 219 13.68 18.43 -4.21
N GLN A 220 13.70 19.73 -4.43
CA GLN A 220 14.04 20.33 -5.72
C GLN A 220 15.50 20.07 -6.08
N ILE A 221 16.41 20.13 -5.12
CA ILE A 221 17.84 19.82 -5.34
C ILE A 221 18.01 18.35 -5.76
N LEU A 222 17.30 17.43 -5.10
CA LEU A 222 17.44 15.99 -5.36
C LEU A 222 16.75 15.51 -6.63
N ASP A 223 15.70 16.20 -7.09
CA ASP A 223 14.90 15.80 -8.25
C ASP A 223 14.29 17.04 -8.93
N PRO A 224 15.14 17.87 -9.59
CA PRO A 224 14.74 19.18 -10.13
C PRO A 224 13.83 19.11 -11.35
N PHE A 225 13.71 17.95 -12.01
CA PHE A 225 12.93 17.82 -13.25
C PHE A 225 11.52 17.26 -13.02
N SER A 226 11.19 16.91 -11.77
CA SER A 226 9.86 16.41 -11.43
C SER A 226 8.92 17.56 -11.09
N VAL A 227 7.76 17.60 -11.75
CA VAL A 227 6.66 18.56 -11.43
C VAL A 227 6.28 18.49 -9.95
N TYR A 228 6.32 17.28 -9.36
CA TYR A 228 6.00 17.06 -7.96
C TYR A 228 7.00 17.71 -6.98
N SER A 229 8.18 18.14 -7.46
CA SER A 229 9.13 18.91 -6.64
C SER A 229 8.68 20.35 -6.39
N TYR A 230 7.81 20.88 -7.26
CA TYR A 230 7.37 22.27 -7.21
C TYR A 230 5.93 22.40 -6.76
N ASP A 231 5.04 21.49 -7.16
CA ASP A 231 3.60 21.59 -6.88
C ASP A 231 3.29 21.84 -5.40
N GLY A 232 3.79 21.00 -4.50
CA GLY A 232 3.57 21.17 -3.05
C GLY A 232 4.18 22.45 -2.49
N TYR A 233 5.34 22.88 -3.00
CA TYR A 233 5.98 24.12 -2.54
C TYR A 233 5.20 25.35 -2.99
N ILE A 234 4.75 25.37 -4.24
CA ILE A 234 3.92 26.45 -4.78
C ILE A 234 2.61 26.56 -4.00
N GLN A 235 1.96 25.43 -3.69
CA GLN A 235 0.75 25.42 -2.86
C GLN A 235 1.00 26.00 -1.47
N MET A 236 2.16 25.71 -0.87
CA MET A 236 2.55 26.30 0.41
C MET A 236 2.75 27.81 0.31
N LEU A 237 3.47 28.30 -0.71
CA LEU A 237 3.69 29.73 -0.95
C LEU A 237 2.36 30.48 -1.18
N ILE A 238 1.46 29.90 -1.98
CA ILE A 238 0.12 30.47 -2.19
C ILE A 238 -0.63 30.57 -0.86
N TRP A 239 -0.63 29.52 -0.06
CA TRP A 239 -1.30 29.52 1.24
C TRP A 239 -0.69 30.58 2.19
N GLN A 240 0.63 30.73 2.23
CA GLN A 240 1.29 31.78 3.03
C GLN A 240 0.84 33.18 2.59
N LEU A 241 0.70 33.42 1.28
CA LEU A 241 0.20 34.70 0.76
C LEU A 241 -1.26 34.95 1.10
N GLU A 242 -2.10 33.91 1.14
CA GLU A 242 -3.52 34.02 1.51
C GLU A 242 -3.76 34.20 3.01
N LYS A 243 -2.80 33.82 3.85
CA LYS A 243 -2.90 33.87 5.32
C LYS A 243 -2.05 34.96 5.97
N ASN A 244 -1.26 35.68 5.18
CA ASN A 244 -0.71 36.98 5.55
C ASN A 244 -1.81 38.04 5.58
#